data_AF-G5BE74-F1
#
_entry.id   AF-G5BE74-F1
#
_cell.length_a   1.000
_cell.length_b   1.000
_cell.length_c   1.000
_cell.angle_alpha   90.00
_cell.angle_beta   90.00
_cell.angle_gamma   90.00
#
_symmetry.space_group_name_H-M   'P 1'
#
loop_
_entity.id
_entity.type
_entity.pdbx_description
1 polymer ?
#
loop_
_entity_poly.entity_id
_entity_poly.type
_entity_poly.pdbx_seq_one_letter_code
_entity_poly.pdbx_strand_id
1 'polypeptide(L)'
;MAFHKAVKGTVLVGGGAFATVLGLSQFAHYRRKQVNLAYVEAAECFEPVNRGPPSREAQLLTLQNPSEFDILVIGGGATGSGCALDAVTRGLKTALVERDDFSSGTSSRSAKLIHGGVRYLQKAIMKLGIEQYRMVKEALQERANLLEIAPHLSAPLPIMLPVYKWWQLPYYWVGIKLYDLVAGSNCLKSSYVLSKLRALEHFSMFKGQTANYMEVASLLKKTDPETGREHVSGARCKDVLTGQEFDVRAKCVINAMGPFTDAVHKMDGKSAAAICQPSARVRIVMPGYYSLESMGLLDSATSDGSQVCRHSVHLPNHVVDISESGLITIAGGKWTTYRSMAEDTVTAAIKVHNLKAGPSRTVGLFLQGGKDWSPTLYIRLVQDYGFESEVAQHLAATYGDKAFEVAKMASVTGKGWPIVGVRLASAFPHIEAEVKYGIKEYACTAVDMVSCLTHVAFLNVQAAEEALPRIAKLMARELNWDEKKRDRTQPEGFFIMKWAKNLDRNS
;
A
#
# COMPACT_ATOMS: atom_id res chain seq x y z
N MET A 1 58.70 -3.14 46.11
CA MET A 1 57.34 -2.84 46.58
C MET A 1 56.65 -2.02 45.50
N ALA A 2 55.67 -2.62 44.84
CA ALA A 2 54.71 -1.90 44.01
C ALA A 2 53.80 -1.06 44.93
N PHE A 3 53.42 0.17 44.53
CA PHE A 3 52.02 0.56 44.40
C PHE A 3 51.90 1.90 43.63
N HIS A 4 50.93 1.91 42.71
CA HIS A 4 50.81 2.69 41.47
C HIS A 4 50.51 4.20 41.59
N LYS A 5 51.05 4.95 40.60
CA LYS A 5 50.66 6.27 40.07
C LYS A 5 49.41 6.18 39.16
N ALA A 6 48.59 7.25 39.13
CA ALA A 6 47.91 7.89 37.97
C ALA A 6 46.67 8.69 38.44
N VAL A 7 46.23 9.87 37.98
CA VAL A 7 46.55 10.79 36.86
C VAL A 7 45.59 12.02 37.00
N LYS A 8 45.92 13.15 36.32
CA LYS A 8 45.11 14.33 35.91
C LYS A 8 44.92 15.48 36.92
N GLY A 9 45.33 16.73 36.67
CA GLY A 9 45.88 17.38 35.47
C GLY A 9 44.85 18.23 34.71
N THR A 10 44.82 19.53 35.05
CA THR A 10 44.62 20.71 34.19
C THR A 10 43.34 20.80 33.32
N VAL A 11 42.39 21.61 33.78
CA VAL A 11 41.21 22.08 33.02
C VAL A 11 41.64 23.18 32.04
N LEU A 12 41.53 22.89 30.75
CA LEU A 12 41.70 23.85 29.65
C LEU A 12 40.32 24.41 29.27
N VAL A 13 40.08 25.67 29.61
CA VAL A 13 38.92 26.46 29.17
C VAL A 13 39.15 26.83 27.70
N GLY A 14 38.31 26.36 26.78
CA GLY A 14 38.43 26.77 25.37
C GLY A 14 37.67 25.96 24.31
N GLY A 15 37.09 24.80 24.64
CA GLY A 15 36.35 23.98 23.66
C GLY A 15 34.82 24.09 23.72
N GLY A 16 34.27 24.55 24.85
CA GLY A 16 32.82 24.51 25.10
C GLY A 16 32.05 25.52 24.26
N ALA A 17 32.45 26.79 24.26
CA ALA A 17 31.64 27.87 23.67
C ALA A 17 31.46 27.76 22.14
N PHE A 18 32.44 27.24 21.40
CA PHE A 18 32.33 27.07 19.95
C PHE A 18 31.43 25.89 19.56
N ALA A 19 31.45 24.81 20.34
CA ALA A 19 30.57 23.66 20.12
C ALA A 19 29.11 23.97 20.49
N THR A 20 28.87 24.81 21.50
CA THR A 20 27.50 25.23 21.85
C THR A 20 26.92 26.23 20.86
N VAL A 21 27.71 27.14 20.27
CA VAL A 21 27.22 28.11 19.27
C VAL A 21 26.94 27.44 17.91
N LEU A 22 27.77 26.48 17.48
CA LEU A 22 27.48 25.67 16.29
C LEU A 22 26.36 24.66 16.53
N GLY A 23 26.29 24.07 17.73
CA GLY A 23 25.21 23.16 18.13
C GLY A 23 23.86 23.87 18.22
N LEU A 24 23.80 25.08 18.80
CA LEU A 24 22.58 25.87 18.91
C LEU A 24 22.18 26.54 17.59
N SER A 25 23.11 26.92 16.71
CA SER A 25 22.75 27.41 15.38
C SER A 25 22.19 26.28 14.50
N GLN A 26 22.75 25.06 14.58
CA GLN A 26 22.17 23.88 13.95
C GLN A 26 20.84 23.46 14.61
N PHE A 27 20.70 23.56 15.94
CA PHE A 27 19.44 23.23 16.63
C PHE A 27 18.32 24.26 16.36
N ALA A 28 18.66 25.55 16.28
CA ALA A 28 17.72 26.62 15.92
C ALA A 28 17.33 26.55 14.44
N HIS A 29 18.25 26.12 13.56
CA HIS A 29 17.96 25.82 12.16
C HIS A 29 17.10 24.55 12.02
N TYR A 30 17.30 23.55 12.89
CA TYR A 30 16.49 22.32 12.95
C TYR A 30 15.07 22.57 13.49
N ARG A 31 14.89 23.44 14.50
CA ARG A 31 13.56 23.82 15.02
C ARG A 31 12.73 24.66 14.06
N ARG A 32 13.34 25.49 13.21
CA ARG A 32 12.60 26.31 12.23
C ARG A 32 12.08 25.54 11.02
N LYS A 33 12.43 24.25 10.88
CA LYS A 33 12.02 23.39 9.74
C LYS A 33 10.94 22.36 10.11
N GLN A 34 10.25 22.52 11.24
CA GLN A 34 8.98 21.84 11.46
C GLN A 34 7.91 22.57 10.66
N VAL A 35 7.28 21.86 9.71
CA VAL A 35 6.42 22.35 8.62
C VAL A 35 7.17 22.97 7.44
N ASN A 36 8.22 22.32 6.96
CA ASN A 36 8.46 22.31 5.51
C ASN A 36 8.36 20.86 5.07
N LEU A 37 7.21 20.49 4.48
CA LEU A 37 7.16 19.36 3.55
C LEU A 37 8.33 19.55 2.58
N ALA A 38 9.10 18.50 2.32
CA ALA A 38 10.20 18.56 1.36
C ALA A 38 9.63 19.06 0.03
N TYR A 39 9.93 20.31 -0.32
CA TYR A 39 9.60 20.88 -1.61
C TYR A 39 10.61 20.29 -2.58
N VAL A 40 10.15 19.49 -3.54
CA VAL A 40 10.99 19.08 -4.64
C VAL A 40 10.96 20.24 -5.64
N GLU A 41 12.13 20.74 -6.04
CA GLU A 41 12.20 21.81 -7.03
C GLU A 41 11.62 21.28 -8.35
N ALA A 42 10.40 21.72 -8.67
CA ALA A 42 9.67 21.24 -9.82
C ALA A 42 10.45 21.55 -11.10
N ALA A 43 10.51 20.58 -12.02
CA ALA A 43 10.91 20.88 -13.39
C ALA A 43 9.91 21.91 -13.96
N GLU A 44 10.38 22.84 -14.79
CA GLU A 44 9.61 23.94 -15.40
C GLU A 44 8.12 23.61 -15.59
N CYS A 45 7.22 24.47 -15.08
CA CYS A 45 5.77 24.24 -15.08
C CYS A 45 5.22 23.87 -16.47
N PHE A 46 4.95 22.58 -16.67
CA PHE A 46 4.11 22.10 -17.76
C PHE A 46 2.65 22.35 -17.38
N GLU A 47 1.97 23.25 -18.09
CA GLU A 47 0.53 23.45 -17.94
C GLU A 47 -0.20 22.42 -18.82
N PRO A 48 -0.82 21.37 -18.25
CA PRO A 48 -1.61 20.45 -19.04
C PRO A 48 -2.80 21.19 -19.66
N VAL A 49 -3.01 20.99 -20.95
CA VAL A 49 -4.17 21.55 -21.66
C VAL A 49 -5.45 20.98 -21.02
N ASN A 50 -6.26 21.84 -20.41
CA ASN A 50 -7.50 21.45 -19.73
C ASN A 50 -8.61 21.11 -20.75
N ARG A 51 -8.44 19.99 -21.46
CA ARG A 51 -9.49 19.35 -22.26
C ARG A 51 -10.01 18.16 -21.46
N GLY A 52 -11.33 17.98 -21.42
CA GLY A 52 -11.91 16.78 -20.85
C GLY A 52 -11.37 15.51 -21.53
N PRO A 53 -11.36 14.35 -20.84
CA PRO A 53 -10.90 13.10 -21.42
C PRO A 53 -11.71 12.78 -22.70
N PRO A 54 -11.04 12.37 -23.79
CA PRO A 54 -11.72 11.98 -25.02
C PRO A 54 -12.60 10.75 -24.79
N SER A 55 -13.66 10.57 -25.59
CA SER A 55 -14.43 9.32 -25.54
C SER A 55 -13.59 8.13 -26.04
N ARG A 56 -13.94 6.92 -25.59
CA ARG A 56 -13.29 5.69 -26.06
C ARG A 56 -13.34 5.54 -27.58
N GLU A 57 -14.45 5.92 -28.21
CA GLU A 57 -14.60 5.89 -29.67
C GLU A 57 -13.60 6.82 -30.35
N ALA A 58 -13.42 8.04 -29.84
CA ALA A 58 -12.43 8.99 -30.35
C ALA A 58 -10.99 8.49 -30.18
N GLN A 59 -10.70 7.80 -29.07
CA GLN A 59 -9.41 7.14 -28.85
C GLN A 59 -9.15 6.04 -29.89
N LEU A 60 -10.14 5.17 -30.15
CA LEU A 60 -10.02 4.10 -31.14
C LEU A 60 -9.80 4.66 -32.55
N LEU A 61 -10.52 5.72 -32.93
CA LEU A 61 -10.31 6.42 -34.20
C LEU A 61 -8.89 7.01 -34.29
N THR A 62 -8.37 7.54 -33.18
CA THR A 62 -7.01 8.08 -33.12
C THR A 62 -5.96 6.97 -33.26
N LEU A 63 -6.18 5.80 -32.65
CA LEU A 63 -5.29 4.64 -32.76
C LEU A 63 -5.31 3.99 -34.16
N GLN A 64 -6.44 4.09 -34.86
CA GLN A 64 -6.60 3.60 -36.23
C GLN A 64 -6.05 4.57 -37.30
N ASN A 65 -5.67 5.79 -36.90
CA ASN A 65 -5.13 6.78 -37.82
C ASN A 65 -3.78 6.30 -38.39
N PRO A 66 -3.52 6.41 -39.71
CA PRO A 66 -2.26 5.98 -40.33
C PRO A 66 -1.00 6.71 -39.81
N SER A 67 -1.16 7.82 -39.07
CA SER A 67 -0.01 8.53 -38.49
C SER A 67 0.68 7.71 -37.38
N GLU A 68 1.97 7.43 -37.54
CA GLU A 68 2.77 6.66 -36.56
C GLU A 68 2.89 7.38 -35.21
N PHE A 69 2.97 6.60 -34.13
CA PHE A 69 3.27 7.08 -32.77
C PHE A 69 4.77 6.92 -32.51
N ASP A 70 5.36 7.85 -31.76
CA ASP A 70 6.77 7.76 -31.37
C ASP A 70 7.00 6.65 -30.34
N ILE A 71 6.04 6.45 -29.42
CA ILE A 71 6.09 5.40 -28.39
C ILE A 71 4.71 4.74 -28.27
N LEU A 72 4.71 3.39 -28.22
CA LEU A 72 3.57 2.58 -27.81
C LEU A 72 3.90 1.88 -26.49
N VAL A 73 3.15 2.19 -25.44
CA VAL A 73 3.24 1.55 -24.13
C VAL A 73 2.22 0.42 -24.04
N ILE A 74 2.66 -0.78 -23.66
CA ILE A 74 1.79 -1.94 -23.45
C ILE A 74 1.65 -2.15 -21.94
N GLY A 75 0.41 -2.02 -21.44
CA GLY A 75 0.04 -2.13 -20.03
C GLY A 75 -0.26 -0.78 -19.38
N GLY A 76 -1.46 -0.65 -18.82
CA GLY A 76 -1.99 0.51 -18.09
C GLY A 76 -1.90 0.39 -16.57
N GLY A 77 -0.92 -0.36 -16.07
CA GLY A 77 -0.54 -0.35 -14.65
C GLY A 77 0.27 0.89 -14.28
N ALA A 78 0.61 1.05 -13.00
CA ALA A 78 1.33 2.24 -12.51
C ALA A 78 2.62 2.56 -13.30
N THR A 79 3.40 1.53 -13.66
CA THR A 79 4.61 1.69 -14.46
C THR A 79 4.31 2.18 -15.87
N GLY A 80 3.36 1.54 -16.57
CA GLY A 80 3.05 1.89 -17.95
C GLY A 80 2.38 3.27 -18.06
N SER A 81 1.45 3.59 -17.15
CA SER A 81 0.89 4.93 -17.04
C SER A 81 1.95 5.98 -16.73
N GLY A 82 2.94 5.64 -15.88
CA GLY A 82 4.12 6.47 -15.63
C GLY A 82 4.95 6.72 -16.89
N CYS A 83 5.24 5.66 -17.67
CA CYS A 83 5.98 5.77 -18.94
C CYS A 83 5.24 6.64 -19.94
N ALA A 84 3.91 6.47 -20.06
CA ALA A 84 3.11 7.27 -20.97
C ALA A 84 3.07 8.74 -20.57
N LEU A 85 2.90 9.02 -19.27
CA LEU A 85 2.93 10.39 -18.74
C LEU A 85 4.29 11.04 -19.02
N ASP A 86 5.38 10.34 -18.70
CA ASP A 86 6.73 10.85 -18.92
C ASP A 86 7.01 11.12 -20.41
N ALA A 87 6.70 10.16 -21.28
CA ALA A 87 6.86 10.32 -22.73
C ALA A 87 6.08 11.53 -23.29
N VAL A 88 4.82 11.70 -22.89
CA VAL A 88 3.99 12.85 -23.30
C VAL A 88 4.58 14.17 -22.79
N THR A 89 5.04 14.23 -21.54
CA THR A 89 5.63 15.47 -20.98
C THR A 89 6.95 15.87 -21.64
N ARG A 90 7.64 14.90 -22.26
CA ARG A 90 8.84 15.11 -23.07
C ARG A 90 8.55 15.48 -24.53
N GLY A 91 7.27 15.55 -24.91
CA GLY A 91 6.82 15.95 -26.24
C GLY A 91 6.64 14.81 -27.24
N LEU A 92 6.67 13.55 -26.79
CA LEU A 92 6.53 12.39 -27.67
C LEU A 92 5.05 12.05 -27.92
N LYS A 93 4.73 11.75 -29.18
CA LYS A 93 3.41 11.25 -29.57
C LYS A 93 3.27 9.81 -29.07
N THR A 94 2.53 9.65 -27.97
CA THR A 94 2.49 8.39 -27.22
C THR A 94 1.12 7.75 -27.29
N ALA A 95 1.10 6.43 -27.48
CA ALA A 95 -0.08 5.59 -27.31
C ALA A 95 0.13 4.64 -26.12
N LEU A 96 -0.94 4.33 -25.38
CA LEU A 96 -0.93 3.30 -24.34
C LEU A 96 -2.13 2.38 -24.55
N VAL A 97 -1.87 1.07 -24.51
CA VAL A 97 -2.90 0.03 -24.61
C VAL A 97 -2.89 -0.85 -23.37
N GLU A 98 -4.07 -1.09 -22.80
CA GLU A 98 -4.31 -2.01 -21.69
C GLU A 98 -5.33 -3.06 -22.13
N ARG A 99 -5.12 -4.30 -21.72
CA ARG A 99 -5.98 -5.43 -22.08
C ARG A 99 -7.27 -5.39 -21.26
N ASP A 100 -7.14 -5.13 -19.96
CA ASP A 100 -8.23 -5.10 -18.99
C ASP A 100 -8.59 -3.64 -18.65
N ASP A 101 -8.86 -3.32 -17.38
CA ASP A 101 -9.01 -1.93 -16.91
C ASP A 101 -7.66 -1.36 -16.42
N PHE A 102 -7.54 -0.02 -16.41
CA PHE A 102 -6.37 0.65 -15.86
C PHE A 102 -6.13 0.23 -14.40
N SER A 103 -4.88 -0.06 -14.06
CA SER A 103 -4.46 -0.55 -12.73
C SER A 103 -5.07 -1.88 -12.25
N SER A 104 -5.84 -2.61 -13.06
CA SER A 104 -6.51 -3.87 -12.69
C SER A 104 -5.56 -4.99 -12.24
N GLY A 105 -4.30 -4.97 -12.69
CA GLY A 105 -3.24 -5.91 -12.31
C GLY A 105 -2.67 -5.70 -10.90
N THR A 106 -1.36 -5.92 -10.73
CA THR A 106 -0.67 -5.84 -9.43
C THR A 106 -0.75 -4.44 -8.78
N SER A 107 -0.94 -3.38 -9.57
CA SER A 107 -1.02 -2.00 -9.10
C SER A 107 -2.22 -1.75 -8.16
N SER A 108 -3.38 -2.36 -8.41
CA SER A 108 -4.53 -2.30 -7.50
C SER A 108 -4.36 -3.16 -6.24
N ARG A 109 -3.48 -4.19 -6.31
CA ARG A 109 -3.28 -5.21 -5.27
C ARG A 109 -1.99 -5.00 -4.48
N SER A 110 -1.56 -3.75 -4.26
CA SER A 110 -0.39 -3.42 -3.44
C SER A 110 -0.76 -3.26 -1.94
N ALA A 111 0.24 -3.07 -1.07
CA ALA A 111 -0.04 -2.75 0.34
C ALA A 111 -0.59 -1.32 0.53
N LYS A 112 -0.68 -0.53 -0.56
CA LYS A 112 -1.04 0.90 -0.56
C LYS A 112 -0.20 1.72 0.43
N LEU A 113 1.04 1.27 0.68
CA LEU A 113 2.01 1.93 1.54
C LEU A 113 3.27 2.28 0.74
N ILE A 114 3.71 3.52 0.86
CA ILE A 114 4.92 4.02 0.22
C ILE A 114 5.95 4.23 1.30
N HIS A 115 6.96 3.37 1.30
CA HIS A 115 8.00 3.37 2.32
C HIS A 115 9.39 3.29 1.70
N GLY A 116 10.37 3.97 2.30
CA GLY A 116 11.78 3.82 1.92
C GLY A 116 12.39 2.47 2.37
N GLY A 117 11.67 1.73 3.23
CA GLY A 117 12.01 0.39 3.68
C GLY A 117 13.22 0.38 4.62
N VAL A 118 12.97 0.62 5.91
CA VAL A 118 13.97 0.67 6.99
C VAL A 118 14.88 -0.58 7.04
N ARG A 119 14.36 -1.74 6.64
CA ARG A 119 15.13 -2.99 6.50
C ARG A 119 16.25 -2.93 5.46
N TYR A 120 16.05 -2.20 4.36
CA TYR A 120 17.08 -2.03 3.34
C TYR A 120 18.22 -1.19 3.87
N LEU A 121 17.92 -0.16 4.66
CA LEU A 121 18.96 0.63 5.33
C LEU A 121 19.78 -0.23 6.29
N GLN A 122 19.13 -1.06 7.10
CA GLN A 122 19.82 -2.03 7.96
C GLN A 122 20.77 -2.93 7.16
N LYS A 123 20.31 -3.51 6.04
CA LYS A 123 21.15 -4.34 5.16
C LYS A 123 22.29 -3.55 4.51
N ALA A 124 22.04 -2.31 4.07
CA ALA A 124 23.04 -1.45 3.45
C ALA A 124 24.19 -1.16 4.41
N ILE A 125 23.87 -0.84 5.67
CA ILE A 125 24.87 -0.59 6.72
C ILE A 125 25.63 -1.88 7.07
N MET A 126 24.91 -2.99 7.27
CA MET A 126 25.53 -4.26 7.68
C MET A 126 26.39 -4.89 6.59
N LYS A 127 26.09 -4.65 5.31
CA LYS A 127 26.81 -5.23 4.16
C LYS A 127 27.63 -4.21 3.36
N LEU A 128 27.75 -2.97 3.82
CA LEU A 128 28.40 -1.86 3.10
C LEU A 128 27.95 -1.74 1.63
N GLY A 129 26.64 -1.92 1.40
CA GLY A 129 26.06 -1.97 0.06
C GLY A 129 25.63 -0.59 -0.44
N ILE A 130 26.41 -0.01 -1.36
CA ILE A 130 26.12 1.30 -1.97
C ILE A 130 24.78 1.27 -2.74
N GLU A 131 24.52 0.19 -3.46
CA GLU A 131 23.28 0.01 -4.23
C GLU A 131 22.04 0.07 -3.33
N GLN A 132 22.07 -0.65 -2.21
CA GLN A 132 20.96 -0.71 -1.27
C GLN A 132 20.74 0.64 -0.57
N TYR A 133 21.81 1.41 -0.36
CA TYR A 133 21.69 2.78 0.14
C TYR A 133 21.06 3.73 -0.89
N ARG A 134 21.47 3.62 -2.17
CA ARG A 134 20.89 4.41 -3.28
C ARG A 134 19.39 4.15 -3.40
N MET A 135 18.97 2.89 -3.32
CA MET A 135 17.56 2.49 -3.33
C MET A 135 16.74 3.14 -2.21
N VAL A 136 17.31 3.23 -1.00
CA VAL A 136 16.62 3.85 0.14
C VAL A 136 16.44 5.35 -0.11
N LYS A 137 17.47 6.03 -0.61
CA LYS A 137 17.40 7.45 -0.95
C LYS A 137 16.38 7.75 -2.05
N GLU A 138 16.42 6.98 -3.13
CA GLU A 138 15.48 7.10 -4.25
C GLU A 138 14.04 6.92 -3.75
N ALA A 139 13.75 5.84 -3.01
CA ALA A 139 12.42 5.62 -2.47
C ALA A 139 11.97 6.71 -1.47
N LEU A 140 12.89 7.38 -0.78
CA LEU A 140 12.59 8.51 0.10
C LEU A 140 12.28 9.79 -0.68
N GLN A 141 12.99 10.03 -1.78
CA GLN A 141 12.73 11.14 -2.70
C GLN A 141 11.40 10.95 -3.42
N GLU A 142 11.14 9.76 -3.97
CA GLU A 142 9.86 9.45 -4.63
C GLU A 142 8.67 9.55 -3.68
N ARG A 143 8.85 9.16 -2.42
CA ARG A 143 7.81 9.33 -1.38
C ARG A 143 7.53 10.81 -1.11
N ALA A 144 8.56 11.65 -1.07
CA ALA A 144 8.39 13.09 -0.88
C ALA A 144 7.67 13.71 -2.09
N ASN A 145 8.12 13.38 -3.31
CA ASN A 145 7.48 13.81 -4.55
C ASN A 145 6.01 13.41 -4.61
N LEU A 146 5.64 12.17 -4.23
CA LEU A 146 4.23 11.77 -4.28
C LEU A 146 3.32 12.57 -3.34
N LEU A 147 3.82 12.89 -2.14
CA LEU A 147 3.10 13.73 -1.17
C LEU A 147 2.84 15.14 -1.71
N GLU A 148 3.68 15.61 -2.60
CA GLU A 148 3.55 16.92 -3.24
C GLU A 148 2.63 16.87 -4.46
N ILE A 149 2.82 15.92 -5.38
CA ILE A 149 2.07 15.89 -6.65
C ILE A 149 0.64 15.34 -6.53
N ALA A 150 0.35 14.54 -5.50
CA ALA A 150 -0.95 13.93 -5.26
C ALA A 150 -1.34 13.97 -3.77
N PRO A 151 -1.51 15.18 -3.19
CA PRO A 151 -1.71 15.35 -1.75
C PRO A 151 -3.08 14.85 -1.27
N HIS A 152 -4.05 14.71 -2.17
CA HIS A 152 -5.36 14.13 -1.89
C HIS A 152 -5.30 12.60 -1.72
N LEU A 153 -4.44 11.91 -2.49
CA LEU A 153 -4.30 10.45 -2.45
C LEU A 153 -3.24 9.95 -1.47
N SER A 154 -2.42 10.84 -0.91
CA SER A 154 -1.27 10.46 -0.11
C SER A 154 -1.17 11.26 1.19
N ALA A 155 -0.99 10.53 2.30
CA ALA A 155 -0.92 11.11 3.63
C ALA A 155 0.18 10.43 4.47
N PRO A 156 0.81 11.17 5.40
CA PRO A 156 1.81 10.59 6.29
C PRO A 156 1.17 9.65 7.31
N LEU A 157 1.53 8.35 7.26
CA LEU A 157 1.06 7.35 8.23
C LEU A 157 2.21 6.92 9.16
N PRO A 158 2.15 7.19 10.48
CA PRO A 158 3.12 6.68 11.43
C PRO A 158 2.96 5.16 11.60
N ILE A 159 4.08 4.44 11.71
CA ILE A 159 4.11 2.99 11.93
C ILE A 159 4.74 2.69 13.28
N MET A 160 4.02 1.99 14.14
CA MET A 160 4.50 1.52 15.44
C MET A 160 5.16 0.15 15.32
N LEU A 161 6.35 0.00 15.90
CA LEU A 161 7.08 -1.26 16.03
C LEU A 161 7.06 -1.69 17.51
N PRO A 162 6.32 -2.76 17.89
CA PRO A 162 6.35 -3.25 19.26
C PRO A 162 7.72 -3.84 19.59
N VAL A 163 8.22 -3.52 20.79
CA VAL A 163 9.51 -3.99 21.30
C VAL A 163 9.26 -4.91 22.49
N TYR A 164 9.65 -6.18 22.35
CA TYR A 164 9.36 -7.22 23.36
C TYR A 164 10.51 -7.42 24.35
N LYS A 165 11.75 -7.12 23.95
CA LYS A 165 12.93 -7.29 24.81
C LYS A 165 13.60 -5.93 25.04
N TRP A 166 13.99 -5.66 26.28
CA TRP A 166 14.56 -4.37 26.66
C TRP A 166 15.83 -4.00 25.86
N TRP A 167 16.65 -4.99 25.47
CA TRP A 167 17.86 -4.77 24.66
C TRP A 167 17.58 -4.45 23.19
N GLN A 168 16.38 -4.78 22.69
CA GLN A 168 16.00 -4.43 21.32
C GLN A 168 15.71 -2.93 21.19
N LEU A 169 15.36 -2.27 22.30
CA LEU A 169 15.06 -0.84 22.32
C LEU A 169 16.25 0.02 21.86
N PRO A 170 17.46 -0.07 22.46
CA PRO A 170 18.60 0.71 21.97
C PRO A 170 18.97 0.37 20.52
N TYR A 171 18.86 -0.91 20.13
CA TYR A 171 19.12 -1.34 18.75
C TYR A 171 18.18 -0.68 17.73
N TYR A 172 16.87 -0.76 17.96
CA TYR A 172 15.88 -0.14 17.08
C TYR A 172 15.95 1.37 17.13
N TRP A 173 16.21 1.96 18.29
CA TRP A 173 16.37 3.40 18.44
C TRP A 173 17.50 3.95 17.57
N VAL A 174 18.68 3.33 17.62
CA VAL A 174 19.83 3.73 16.77
C VAL A 174 19.50 3.54 15.29
N GLY A 175 18.92 2.39 14.90
CA GLY A 175 18.59 2.10 13.50
C GLY A 175 17.57 3.10 12.92
N ILE A 176 16.54 3.45 13.69
CA ILE A 176 15.52 4.40 13.28
C ILE A 176 16.09 5.84 13.25
N LYS A 177 16.94 6.22 14.21
CA LYS A 177 17.58 7.55 14.17
C LYS A 177 18.54 7.72 13.00
N LEU A 178 19.23 6.64 12.63
CA LEU A 178 20.04 6.62 11.41
C LEU A 178 19.16 6.71 10.16
N TYR A 179 17.96 6.12 10.18
CA TYR A 179 16.97 6.31 9.12
C TYR A 179 16.49 7.76 9.03
N ASP A 180 16.16 8.41 10.15
CA ASP A 180 15.81 9.84 10.21
C ASP A 180 16.95 10.71 9.62
N LEU A 181 18.21 10.37 9.91
CA LEU A 181 19.40 11.05 9.38
C LEU A 181 19.53 10.87 7.86
N VAL A 182 19.35 9.66 7.34
CA VAL A 182 19.41 9.38 5.89
C VAL A 182 18.24 10.02 5.15
N ALA A 183 17.07 10.10 5.78
CA ALA A 183 15.93 10.82 5.24
C ALA A 183 16.17 12.33 5.16
N GLY A 184 16.94 12.92 6.07
CA GLY A 184 17.34 14.32 6.02
C GLY A 184 16.12 15.24 5.90
N SER A 185 16.09 16.09 4.87
CA SER A 185 14.95 16.96 4.57
C SER A 185 13.67 16.24 4.17
N ASN A 186 13.76 14.98 3.73
CA ASN A 186 12.62 14.15 3.31
C ASN A 186 11.98 13.40 4.50
N CYS A 187 12.43 13.67 5.73
CA CYS A 187 11.85 13.15 6.95
C CYS A 187 10.55 13.90 7.29
N LEU A 188 9.43 13.18 7.41
CA LEU A 188 8.12 13.77 7.70
C LEU A 188 8.00 14.23 9.15
N LYS A 189 8.35 13.33 10.08
CA LYS A 189 8.29 13.55 11.52
C LYS A 189 9.40 12.74 12.17
N SER A 190 10.08 13.34 13.15
CA SER A 190 11.13 12.64 13.90
C SER A 190 10.55 11.46 14.67
N SER A 191 11.28 10.35 14.65
CA SER A 191 10.86 9.12 15.31
C SER A 191 10.91 9.25 16.84
N TYR A 192 9.95 8.64 17.55
CA TYR A 192 9.79 8.73 19.01
C TYR A 192 9.41 7.39 19.65
N VAL A 193 9.61 7.27 20.96
CA VAL A 193 9.23 6.08 21.74
C VAL A 193 7.85 6.28 22.36
N LEU A 194 7.02 5.23 22.32
CA LEU A 194 5.76 5.15 23.05
C LEU A 194 5.91 4.22 24.25
N SER A 195 5.34 4.62 25.39
CA SER A 195 5.25 3.73 26.56
C SER A 195 4.20 2.63 26.31
N LYS A 196 4.29 1.51 27.03
CA LYS A 196 3.31 0.41 26.94
C LYS A 196 1.87 0.89 27.12
N LEU A 197 1.64 1.78 28.10
CA LEU A 197 0.30 2.30 28.39
C LEU A 197 -0.24 3.13 27.22
N ARG A 198 0.56 4.04 26.65
CA ARG A 198 0.19 4.82 25.46
C ARG A 198 0.02 3.95 24.21
N ALA A 199 0.84 2.91 24.05
CA ALA A 199 0.70 1.96 22.95
C ALA A 199 -0.60 1.15 23.06
N LEU A 200 -1.02 0.78 24.27
CA LEU A 200 -2.29 0.06 24.51
C LEU A 200 -3.51 0.97 24.37
N GLU A 201 -3.40 2.25 24.74
CA GLU A 201 -4.42 3.27 24.39
C GLU A 201 -4.67 3.35 22.88
N HIS A 202 -3.65 3.01 22.07
CA HIS A 202 -3.75 3.01 20.62
C HIS A 202 -4.34 1.71 20.00
N PHE A 203 -4.49 0.59 20.73
CA PHE A 203 -4.99 -0.68 20.15
C PHE A 203 -5.83 -1.48 21.16
N SER A 204 -7.17 -1.52 21.00
CA SER A 204 -8.10 -2.16 21.94
C SER A 204 -8.96 -3.31 21.32
N MET A 205 -8.51 -4.60 21.39
CA MET A 205 -9.30 -5.87 21.63
C MET A 205 -9.06 -7.17 20.78
N PHE A 206 -9.16 -8.35 21.45
CA PHE A 206 -9.59 -9.70 20.97
C PHE A 206 -10.26 -10.52 22.13
N LYS A 207 -11.37 -11.29 21.88
CA LYS A 207 -12.05 -12.27 22.80
C LYS A 207 -12.65 -13.50 22.05
N GLY A 208 -11.98 -14.66 22.08
CA GLY A 208 -12.52 -16.01 21.86
C GLY A 208 -12.09 -16.91 23.05
N GLN A 209 -12.52 -18.18 23.14
CA GLN A 209 -11.90 -19.12 24.10
C GLN A 209 -10.57 -19.60 23.56
N THR A 210 -9.65 -18.65 23.53
CA THR A 210 -8.24 -18.87 23.30
C THR A 210 -7.64 -19.18 24.67
N ALA A 211 -7.16 -20.40 24.85
CA ALA A 211 -6.31 -20.72 25.99
C ALA A 211 -4.86 -20.62 25.52
N ASN A 212 -4.16 -19.60 26.00
CA ASN A 212 -2.71 -19.54 25.95
C ASN A 212 -2.12 -20.44 27.04
N TYR A 213 -0.84 -20.81 26.92
CA TYR A 213 -0.15 -21.72 27.87
C TYR A 213 -0.72 -23.15 27.92
N MET A 214 -1.38 -23.57 26.84
CA MET A 214 -1.77 -24.96 26.61
C MET A 214 -0.73 -25.63 25.71
N GLU A 215 0.13 -26.45 26.31
CA GLU A 215 1.12 -27.23 25.57
C GLU A 215 0.50 -28.56 25.12
N VAL A 216 0.63 -28.87 23.83
CA VAL A 216 0.35 -30.23 23.32
C VAL A 216 1.53 -31.12 23.70
N ALA A 217 1.39 -31.84 24.81
CA ALA A 217 2.43 -32.69 25.38
C ALA A 217 2.61 -33.99 24.57
N SER A 218 1.51 -34.54 24.06
CA SER A 218 1.54 -35.71 23.17
C SER A 218 0.26 -35.82 22.35
N LEU A 219 0.38 -36.53 21.23
CA LEU A 219 -0.76 -36.93 20.42
C LEU A 219 -1.36 -38.21 21.00
N LEU A 220 -2.67 -38.21 21.24
CA LEU A 220 -3.40 -39.39 21.65
C LEU A 220 -3.57 -40.29 20.42
N LYS A 221 -3.20 -41.57 20.49
CA LYS A 221 -3.37 -42.53 19.38
C LYS A 221 -4.30 -43.67 19.77
N LYS A 222 -5.07 -44.19 18.82
CA LYS A 222 -5.94 -45.36 18.99
C LYS A 222 -5.63 -46.35 17.87
N THR A 223 -5.58 -47.63 18.19
CA THR A 223 -5.30 -48.67 17.20
C THR A 223 -6.60 -49.17 16.61
N ASP A 224 -6.61 -49.34 15.29
CA ASP A 224 -7.74 -49.89 14.55
C ASP A 224 -7.72 -51.43 14.64
N PRO A 225 -8.77 -52.06 15.19
CA PRO A 225 -8.81 -53.52 15.42
C PRO A 225 -8.84 -54.37 14.16
N GLU A 226 -9.23 -53.82 12.99
CA GLU A 226 -9.27 -54.59 11.73
C GLU A 226 -7.96 -54.52 10.93
N THR A 227 -7.20 -53.43 11.04
CA THR A 227 -6.01 -53.16 10.20
C THR A 227 -4.69 -53.13 10.98
N GLY A 228 -4.75 -53.08 12.31
CA GLY A 228 -3.58 -52.98 13.18
C GLY A 228 -2.82 -51.65 13.10
N ARG A 229 -3.35 -50.61 12.42
CA ARG A 229 -2.70 -49.29 12.26
C ARG A 229 -3.08 -48.34 13.41
N GLU A 230 -2.13 -47.51 13.84
CA GLU A 230 -2.37 -46.43 14.81
C GLU A 230 -2.91 -45.17 14.12
N HIS A 231 -3.91 -44.52 14.74
CA HIS A 231 -4.44 -43.22 14.29
C HIS A 231 -4.51 -42.22 15.44
N VAL A 232 -4.26 -40.93 15.16
CA VAL A 232 -4.34 -39.84 16.14
C VAL A 232 -5.82 -39.52 16.47
N SER A 233 -6.15 -39.42 17.75
CA SER A 233 -7.51 -39.28 18.32
C SER A 233 -7.66 -38.11 19.31
N GLY A 234 -6.69 -37.19 19.33
CA GLY A 234 -6.69 -36.00 20.16
C GLY A 234 -5.29 -35.59 20.61
N ALA A 235 -5.23 -34.64 21.53
CA ALA A 235 -3.98 -34.17 22.13
C ALA A 235 -4.12 -34.14 23.64
N ARG A 236 -3.08 -34.61 24.33
CA ARG A 236 -2.95 -34.31 25.75
C ARG A 236 -2.43 -32.89 25.86
N CYS A 237 -3.25 -32.04 26.44
CA CYS A 237 -2.92 -30.65 26.64
C CYS A 237 -2.55 -30.44 28.11
N LYS A 238 -1.34 -29.96 28.34
CA LYS A 238 -0.89 -29.52 29.65
C LYS A 238 -1.17 -28.05 29.78
N ASP A 239 -1.99 -27.68 30.76
CA ASP A 239 -1.95 -26.31 31.25
C ASP A 239 -0.61 -26.14 31.97
N VAL A 240 0.32 -25.48 31.29
CA VAL A 240 1.69 -25.28 31.79
C VAL A 240 1.68 -24.51 33.12
N LEU A 241 0.63 -23.71 33.37
CA LEU A 241 0.54 -22.83 34.53
C LEU A 241 0.06 -23.56 35.79
N THR A 242 -0.91 -24.47 35.66
CA THR A 242 -1.43 -25.23 36.81
C THR A 242 -0.75 -26.60 36.94
N GLY A 243 0.02 -27.04 35.93
CA GLY A 243 0.58 -28.40 35.84
C GLY A 243 -0.46 -29.47 35.51
N GLN A 244 -1.72 -29.06 35.38
CA GLN A 244 -2.85 -29.93 35.17
C GLN A 244 -2.90 -30.36 33.71
N GLU A 245 -2.85 -31.66 33.50
CA GLU A 245 -2.94 -32.26 32.18
C GLU A 245 -4.35 -32.76 31.96
N PHE A 246 -4.92 -32.43 30.80
CA PHE A 246 -6.22 -32.95 30.40
C PHE A 246 -6.23 -33.27 28.90
N ASP A 247 -7.00 -34.29 28.57
CA ASP A 247 -7.11 -34.74 27.20
C ASP A 247 -8.14 -33.88 26.46
N VAL A 248 -7.68 -33.22 25.40
CA VAL A 248 -8.56 -32.63 24.41
C VAL A 248 -8.75 -33.68 23.32
N ARG A 249 -9.82 -34.47 23.48
CA ARG A 249 -10.17 -35.49 22.50
C ARG A 249 -10.75 -34.82 21.27
N ALA A 250 -10.23 -35.22 20.13
CA ALA A 250 -10.70 -34.73 18.86
C ALA A 250 -10.62 -35.90 17.88
N LYS A 251 -11.67 -36.09 17.11
CA LYS A 251 -11.67 -37.12 16.07
C LYS A 251 -10.57 -36.87 15.00
N CYS A 252 -10.03 -35.66 14.94
CA CYS A 252 -8.94 -35.21 14.08
C CYS A 252 -8.10 -34.14 14.79
N VAL A 253 -6.78 -34.14 14.60
CA VAL A 253 -5.86 -33.12 15.13
C VAL A 253 -5.14 -32.45 13.96
N ILE A 254 -5.25 -31.12 13.89
CA ILE A 254 -4.60 -30.32 12.84
C ILE A 254 -3.33 -29.70 13.41
N ASN A 255 -2.21 -29.96 12.75
CA ASN A 255 -0.92 -29.36 13.07
C ASN A 255 -0.71 -28.06 12.28
N ALA A 256 -1.16 -26.94 12.84
CA ALA A 256 -1.03 -25.59 12.26
C ALA A 256 0.05 -24.76 12.97
N MET A 257 1.14 -25.39 13.39
CA MET A 257 2.20 -24.80 14.21
C MET A 257 3.19 -23.91 13.41
N GLY A 258 2.84 -23.56 12.17
CA GLY A 258 3.63 -22.73 11.27
C GLY A 258 5.03 -23.32 11.04
N PRO A 259 6.13 -22.63 11.38
CA PRO A 259 7.48 -23.19 11.25
C PRO A 259 7.72 -24.37 12.20
N PHE A 260 6.93 -24.53 13.26
CA PHE A 260 7.01 -25.65 14.20
C PHE A 260 6.09 -26.79 13.81
N THR A 261 5.47 -26.75 12.62
CA THR A 261 4.75 -27.89 12.05
C THR A 261 5.64 -29.13 12.10
N ASP A 262 6.95 -29.00 11.91
CA ASP A 262 7.88 -30.14 12.03
C ASP A 262 8.01 -30.72 13.47
N ALA A 263 7.69 -29.98 14.54
CA ALA A 263 7.79 -30.46 15.93
C ALA A 263 6.62 -31.38 16.31
N VAL A 264 5.40 -30.97 15.98
CA VAL A 264 4.20 -31.82 16.11
C VAL A 264 4.22 -32.95 15.06
N HIS A 265 4.88 -32.74 13.92
CA HIS A 265 5.12 -33.79 12.93
C HIS A 265 6.11 -34.87 13.43
N LYS A 266 7.14 -34.50 14.20
CA LYS A 266 8.08 -35.43 14.86
C LYS A 266 7.47 -36.18 16.04
N MET A 267 6.44 -35.62 16.69
CA MET A 267 5.63 -36.30 17.71
C MET A 267 4.77 -37.43 17.11
N ASP A 268 4.48 -37.38 15.81
CA ASP A 268 3.79 -38.45 15.09
C ASP A 268 4.75 -39.58 14.65
N GLY A 269 6.01 -39.26 14.28
CA GLY A 269 7.08 -40.24 13.98
C GLY A 269 8.54 -39.71 13.99
N LYS A 270 9.48 -40.50 14.53
CA LYS A 270 10.88 -40.10 14.84
C LYS A 270 11.85 -39.91 13.64
N SER A 271 11.46 -40.20 12.39
CA SER A 271 12.33 -40.15 11.19
C SER A 271 11.83 -39.21 10.06
N ALA A 272 10.90 -38.30 10.35
CA ALA A 272 10.30 -37.41 9.33
C ALA A 272 11.25 -36.27 8.90
N ALA A 273 11.45 -36.10 7.59
CA ALA A 273 12.18 -34.98 6.99
C ALA A 273 11.37 -33.67 7.08
N ALA A 274 12.04 -32.51 7.13
CA ALA A 274 11.38 -31.20 7.15
C ALA A 274 10.75 -30.84 5.78
N ILE A 275 9.55 -30.25 5.75
CA ILE A 275 8.69 -30.21 4.52
C ILE A 275 8.35 -28.79 4.00
N CYS A 276 8.55 -27.69 4.75
CA CYS A 276 7.85 -26.43 4.40
C CYS A 276 8.69 -25.35 3.66
N GLN A 277 8.35 -25.06 2.39
CA GLN A 277 8.79 -23.84 1.65
C GLN A 277 7.88 -23.41 0.45
N PRO A 278 6.86 -22.54 0.66
CA PRO A 278 6.32 -21.66 -0.40
C PRO A 278 6.07 -20.18 0.04
N SER A 279 5.86 -19.25 -0.91
CA SER A 279 5.43 -17.87 -0.60
C SER A 279 4.35 -17.31 -1.54
N ALA A 280 3.12 -17.18 -1.02
CA ALA A 280 2.05 -16.34 -1.55
C ALA A 280 1.74 -15.24 -0.51
N ARG A 281 1.14 -14.12 -0.93
CA ARG A 281 0.78 -13.02 -0.04
C ARG A 281 -0.70 -12.71 -0.11
N VAL A 282 -1.38 -12.88 1.01
CA VAL A 282 -2.81 -12.57 1.18
C VAL A 282 -2.95 -11.31 2.03
N ARG A 283 -4.00 -10.52 1.81
CA ARG A 283 -4.39 -9.42 2.69
C ARG A 283 -5.77 -9.70 3.23
N ILE A 284 -5.94 -9.42 4.51
CA ILE A 284 -7.22 -9.57 5.21
C ILE A 284 -7.63 -8.17 5.64
N VAL A 285 -8.86 -7.79 5.28
CA VAL A 285 -9.47 -6.53 5.72
C VAL A 285 -10.34 -6.85 6.94
N MET A 286 -10.08 -6.13 8.03
CA MET A 286 -10.81 -6.25 9.28
C MET A 286 -11.52 -4.91 9.57
N PRO A 287 -12.66 -4.92 10.27
CA PRO A 287 -13.32 -3.70 10.74
C PRO A 287 -12.39 -2.77 11.52
N GLY A 288 -12.59 -1.46 11.39
CA GLY A 288 -11.73 -0.43 12.00
C GLY A 288 -11.63 -0.49 13.52
N TYR A 289 -12.56 -1.14 14.22
CA TYR A 289 -12.44 -1.31 15.68
C TYR A 289 -11.32 -2.28 16.11
N TYR A 290 -10.71 -3.04 15.19
CA TYR A 290 -9.54 -3.87 15.48
C TYR A 290 -8.20 -3.12 15.44
N SER A 291 -8.15 -1.92 14.83
CA SER A 291 -6.92 -1.13 14.69
C SER A 291 -7.25 0.33 14.41
N LEU A 292 -6.52 1.26 15.05
CA LEU A 292 -6.65 2.68 14.73
C LEU A 292 -6.36 2.98 13.26
N GLU A 293 -7.14 3.92 12.69
CA GLU A 293 -6.96 4.42 11.33
C GLU A 293 -5.69 5.26 11.18
N SER A 294 -5.27 5.96 12.25
CA SER A 294 -4.18 6.94 12.22
C SER A 294 -2.79 6.34 12.45
N MET A 295 -2.66 5.03 12.65
CA MET A 295 -1.38 4.40 12.98
C MET A 295 -1.30 2.96 12.47
N GLY A 296 -0.24 2.66 11.70
CA GLY A 296 0.07 1.29 11.29
C GLY A 296 0.78 0.52 12.40
N LEU A 297 0.57 -0.78 12.48
CA LEU A 297 1.30 -1.70 13.35
C LEU A 297 2.19 -2.61 12.51
N LEU A 298 3.49 -2.65 12.82
CA LEU A 298 4.44 -3.57 12.19
C LEU A 298 4.98 -4.54 13.24
N ASP A 299 4.30 -5.68 13.43
CA ASP A 299 4.81 -6.70 14.33
C ASP A 299 5.93 -7.53 13.66
N SER A 300 7.04 -7.67 14.38
CA SER A 300 8.21 -8.45 13.98
C SER A 300 8.35 -9.77 14.73
N ALA A 301 7.50 -10.03 15.72
CA ALA A 301 7.46 -11.28 16.46
C ALA A 301 6.61 -12.32 15.74
N THR A 302 7.18 -12.98 14.75
CA THR A 302 6.65 -14.22 14.19
C THR A 302 7.62 -15.35 14.43
N SER A 303 7.07 -16.54 14.63
CA SER A 303 7.82 -17.76 14.94
C SER A 303 8.85 -18.16 13.88
N ASP A 304 8.71 -17.64 12.65
CA ASP A 304 9.58 -17.93 11.51
C ASP A 304 10.50 -16.74 11.15
N GLY A 305 10.54 -15.67 11.97
CA GLY A 305 11.26 -14.43 11.66
C GLY A 305 10.67 -13.65 10.48
N SER A 306 9.51 -14.07 9.96
CA SER A 306 8.86 -13.42 8.84
C SER A 306 7.80 -12.43 9.32
N GLN A 307 8.09 -11.14 9.24
CA GLN A 307 7.09 -10.11 9.54
C GLN A 307 5.78 -10.41 8.81
N VAL A 308 4.64 -10.08 9.44
CA VAL A 308 3.29 -10.16 8.83
C VAL A 308 3.23 -9.39 7.49
N CYS A 309 4.22 -8.54 7.21
CA CYS A 309 4.64 -8.17 5.88
C CYS A 309 5.96 -8.84 5.45
N ARG A 310 5.90 -10.05 4.84
CA ARG A 310 7.02 -10.59 4.03
C ARG A 310 7.23 -9.68 2.81
N HIS A 311 8.01 -8.61 2.97
CA HIS A 311 8.75 -7.99 1.88
C HIS A 311 10.21 -8.45 1.98
N SER A 312 10.43 -9.73 1.70
CA SER A 312 11.77 -10.32 1.57
C SER A 312 11.78 -11.34 0.44
N VAL A 313 11.27 -10.96 -0.73
CA VAL A 313 11.82 -11.50 -1.98
C VAL A 313 12.84 -10.46 -2.45
N HIS A 314 14.04 -10.90 -2.79
CA HIS A 314 15.02 -10.09 -3.51
C HIS A 314 14.38 -9.60 -4.81
N LEU A 315 13.70 -8.46 -4.78
CA LEU A 315 13.50 -7.68 -5.99
C LEU A 315 14.65 -6.66 -5.96
N PRO A 316 15.73 -6.91 -6.72
CA PRO A 316 16.68 -5.86 -7.04
C PRO A 316 15.92 -4.70 -7.71
N ASN A 317 16.63 -3.61 -7.98
CA ASN A 317 16.13 -2.52 -8.80
C ASN A 317 15.30 -3.01 -10.00
N HIS A 318 14.44 -2.15 -10.51
CA HIS A 318 13.86 -2.42 -11.81
C HIS A 318 14.98 -2.62 -12.83
N VAL A 319 14.75 -3.51 -13.79
CA VAL A 319 15.68 -3.78 -14.90
C VAL A 319 14.99 -3.33 -16.17
N VAL A 320 15.71 -2.54 -16.97
CA VAL A 320 15.31 -2.18 -18.33
C VAL A 320 16.15 -3.03 -19.27
N ASP A 321 15.50 -3.96 -19.94
CA ASP A 321 16.10 -4.86 -20.93
C ASP A 321 15.73 -4.41 -22.35
N ILE A 322 16.68 -4.49 -23.27
CA ILE A 322 16.51 -4.08 -24.66
C ILE A 322 16.79 -5.31 -25.53
N SER A 323 15.76 -5.79 -26.22
CA SER A 323 15.90 -6.92 -27.14
C SER A 323 16.63 -6.53 -28.43
N GLU A 324 17.14 -7.52 -29.16
CA GLU A 324 17.74 -7.32 -30.49
C GLU A 324 16.78 -6.66 -31.50
N SER A 325 15.47 -6.88 -31.32
CA SER A 325 14.41 -6.25 -32.14
C SER A 325 14.13 -4.78 -31.79
N GLY A 326 14.78 -4.24 -30.75
CA GLY A 326 14.52 -2.89 -30.25
C GLY A 326 13.35 -2.78 -29.28
N LEU A 327 12.66 -3.87 -28.92
CA LEU A 327 11.66 -3.87 -27.84
C LEU A 327 12.33 -3.60 -26.49
N ILE A 328 11.71 -2.71 -25.72
CA ILE A 328 12.17 -2.30 -24.38
C ILE A 328 11.23 -2.90 -23.35
N THR A 329 11.79 -3.66 -22.42
CA THR A 329 11.06 -4.36 -21.38
C THR A 329 11.50 -3.85 -20.02
N ILE A 330 10.53 -3.41 -19.21
CA ILE A 330 10.78 -3.11 -17.80
C ILE A 330 10.27 -4.26 -16.92
N ALA A 331 11.15 -4.78 -16.06
CA ALA A 331 10.82 -5.84 -15.12
C ALA A 331 11.19 -5.47 -13.69
N GLY A 332 10.40 -5.95 -12.72
CA GLY A 332 10.65 -5.73 -11.29
C GLY A 332 10.27 -4.33 -10.82
N GLY A 333 11.05 -3.80 -9.87
CA GLY A 333 10.77 -2.51 -9.24
C GLY A 333 9.69 -2.54 -8.16
N LYS A 334 9.39 -1.36 -7.61
CA LYS A 334 8.38 -1.18 -6.56
C LYS A 334 7.37 -0.14 -7.01
N TRP A 335 6.15 -0.24 -6.48
CA TRP A 335 5.14 0.79 -6.70
C TRP A 335 5.63 2.19 -6.26
N THR A 336 6.42 2.28 -5.19
CA THR A 336 7.06 3.53 -4.73
C THR A 336 7.93 4.21 -5.79
N THR A 337 8.58 3.44 -6.67
CA THR A 337 9.57 3.95 -7.64
C THR A 337 9.01 3.97 -9.06
N TYR A 338 7.68 3.94 -9.23
CA TYR A 338 7.07 3.84 -10.57
C TYR A 338 7.48 4.99 -11.50
N ARG A 339 7.68 6.20 -10.96
CA ARG A 339 8.06 7.39 -11.73
C ARG A 339 9.53 7.34 -12.17
N SER A 340 10.46 7.00 -11.28
CA SER A 340 11.86 6.80 -11.67
C SER A 340 12.04 5.64 -12.66
N MET A 341 11.30 4.56 -12.46
CA MET A 341 11.17 3.44 -13.40
C MET A 341 10.74 3.89 -14.79
N ALA A 342 9.74 4.76 -14.86
CA ALA A 342 9.25 5.33 -16.11
C ALA A 342 10.31 6.21 -16.78
N GLU A 343 10.94 7.09 -16.00
CA GLU A 343 11.99 7.99 -16.46
C GLU A 343 13.17 7.23 -17.08
N ASP A 344 13.63 6.16 -16.44
CA ASP A 344 14.72 5.31 -16.94
C ASP A 344 14.31 4.57 -18.22
N THR A 345 13.08 4.06 -18.27
CA THR A 345 12.54 3.31 -19.43
C THR A 345 12.37 4.20 -20.66
N VAL A 346 11.78 5.39 -20.50
CA VAL A 346 11.57 6.33 -21.60
C VAL A 346 12.91 6.90 -22.07
N THR A 347 13.87 7.13 -21.16
CA THR A 347 15.23 7.56 -21.53
C THR A 347 15.94 6.48 -22.35
N ALA A 348 15.81 5.20 -21.99
CA ALA A 348 16.32 4.10 -22.80
C ALA A 348 15.64 4.05 -24.18
N ALA A 349 14.33 4.28 -24.26
CA ALA A 349 13.58 4.34 -25.52
C ALA A 349 14.05 5.44 -26.45
N ILE A 350 14.21 6.65 -25.93
CA ILE A 350 14.73 7.79 -26.69
C ILE A 350 16.11 7.48 -27.27
N LYS A 351 16.99 6.84 -26.48
CA LYS A 351 18.36 6.52 -26.91
C LYS A 351 18.41 5.42 -27.97
N VAL A 352 17.65 4.34 -27.79
CA VAL A 352 17.67 3.18 -28.71
C VAL A 352 17.07 3.53 -30.07
N HIS A 353 15.97 4.30 -30.06
CA HIS A 353 15.21 4.63 -31.27
C HIS A 353 15.50 6.03 -31.82
N ASN A 354 16.47 6.75 -31.25
CA ASN A 354 16.89 8.10 -31.65
C ASN A 354 15.72 9.09 -31.76
N LEU A 355 14.80 9.05 -30.78
CA LEU A 355 13.61 9.89 -30.75
C LEU A 355 13.95 11.33 -30.35
N LYS A 356 13.19 12.30 -30.86
CA LYS A 356 13.35 13.71 -30.50
C LYS A 356 12.48 14.04 -29.29
N ALA A 357 13.11 14.13 -28.11
CA ALA A 357 12.41 14.36 -26.85
C ALA A 357 13.17 15.35 -25.94
N GLY A 358 12.43 16.10 -25.12
CA GLY A 358 13.00 16.92 -24.04
C GLY A 358 13.44 16.10 -22.80
N PRO A 359 13.98 16.77 -21.76
CA PRO A 359 14.26 16.13 -20.48
C PRO A 359 12.97 15.72 -19.75
N SER A 360 13.08 14.78 -18.81
CA SER A 360 11.98 14.40 -17.90
C SER A 360 11.42 15.61 -17.17
N ARG A 361 10.09 15.73 -17.12
CA ARG A 361 9.37 16.81 -16.41
C ARG A 361 8.39 16.28 -15.37
N THR A 362 8.52 15.01 -14.99
CA THR A 362 7.57 14.32 -14.11
C THR A 362 7.76 14.64 -12.62
N VAL A 363 8.92 15.17 -12.24
CA VAL A 363 9.21 15.59 -10.86
C VAL A 363 8.49 16.90 -10.56
N GLY A 364 7.68 16.93 -9.49
CA GLY A 364 6.84 18.08 -9.13
C GLY A 364 5.61 18.29 -10.03
N LEU A 365 5.38 17.42 -11.02
CA LEU A 365 4.20 17.51 -11.89
C LEU A 365 2.96 17.02 -11.14
N PHE A 366 2.06 17.93 -10.77
CA PHE A 366 0.79 17.59 -10.15
C PHE A 366 0.00 16.57 -10.99
N LEU A 367 -0.40 15.47 -10.35
CA LEU A 367 -1.35 14.55 -10.93
C LEU A 367 -2.75 15.17 -10.91
N GLN A 368 -3.64 14.64 -11.76
CA GLN A 368 -5.04 15.05 -11.78
C GLN A 368 -5.65 14.96 -10.37
N GLY A 369 -6.37 16.00 -9.94
CA GLY A 369 -6.87 16.11 -8.57
C GLY A 369 -5.96 16.91 -7.63
N GLY A 370 -4.67 17.07 -7.96
CA GLY A 370 -3.66 17.56 -7.02
C GLY A 370 -3.47 19.07 -6.92
N LYS A 371 -3.67 19.82 -8.01
CA LYS A 371 -3.19 21.22 -8.15
C LYS A 371 -3.91 22.18 -7.19
N ASP A 372 -5.24 22.10 -7.10
CA ASP A 372 -6.06 23.00 -6.29
C ASP A 372 -6.64 22.33 -5.02
N TRP A 373 -5.98 21.27 -4.54
CA TRP A 373 -6.44 20.55 -3.36
C TRP A 373 -6.10 21.24 -2.05
N SER A 374 -7.02 21.15 -1.08
CA SER A 374 -6.74 21.51 0.31
C SER A 374 -7.51 20.61 1.28
N PRO A 375 -7.03 20.43 2.53
CA PRO A 375 -7.76 19.65 3.55
C PRO A 375 -9.15 20.20 3.88
N THR A 376 -9.41 21.47 3.58
CA THR A 376 -10.69 22.16 3.81
C THR A 376 -11.57 22.21 2.57
N LEU A 377 -11.15 21.63 1.44
CA LEU A 377 -11.91 21.63 0.18
C LEU A 377 -13.33 21.07 0.36
N TYR A 378 -13.49 20.05 1.22
CA TYR A 378 -14.80 19.45 1.51
C TYR A 378 -15.82 20.48 2.06
N ILE A 379 -15.36 21.51 2.78
CA ILE A 379 -16.24 22.55 3.33
C ILE A 379 -16.98 23.27 2.20
N ARG A 380 -16.29 23.52 1.08
CA ARG A 380 -16.91 24.12 -0.11
C ARG A 380 -17.91 23.18 -0.77
N LEU A 381 -17.63 21.87 -0.82
CA LEU A 381 -18.60 20.90 -1.34
C LEU A 381 -19.88 20.87 -0.49
N VAL A 382 -19.74 20.97 0.84
CA VAL A 382 -20.88 21.07 1.76
C VAL A 382 -21.65 22.37 1.56
N GLN A 383 -20.96 23.51 1.51
CA GLN A 383 -21.58 24.84 1.44
C GLN A 383 -22.18 25.17 0.07
N ASP A 384 -21.46 24.88 -1.02
CA ASP A 384 -21.83 25.29 -2.37
C ASP A 384 -22.86 24.33 -2.99
N TYR A 385 -22.82 23.03 -2.65
CA TYR A 385 -23.67 22.00 -3.26
C TYR A 385 -24.65 21.34 -2.27
N GLY A 386 -24.40 21.40 -0.96
CA GLY A 386 -25.27 20.76 0.04
C GLY A 386 -25.03 19.27 0.23
N PHE A 387 -23.77 18.82 0.10
CA PHE A 387 -23.38 17.44 0.43
C PHE A 387 -23.36 17.20 1.95
N GLU A 388 -23.58 15.95 2.33
CA GLU A 388 -23.26 15.47 3.67
C GLU A 388 -21.74 15.53 3.91
N SER A 389 -21.32 15.90 5.12
CA SER A 389 -19.91 16.09 5.47
C SER A 389 -19.03 14.88 5.17
N GLU A 390 -19.51 13.66 5.46
CA GLU A 390 -18.78 12.41 5.21
C GLU A 390 -18.54 12.19 3.70
N VAL A 391 -19.59 12.38 2.88
CA VAL A 391 -19.50 12.28 1.41
C VAL A 391 -18.57 13.34 0.86
N ALA A 392 -18.69 14.58 1.34
CA ALA A 392 -17.83 15.68 0.89
C ALA A 392 -16.34 15.42 1.21
N GLN A 393 -16.04 14.88 2.40
CA GLN A 393 -14.67 14.49 2.78
C GLN A 393 -14.15 13.37 1.90
N HIS A 394 -14.97 12.34 1.63
CA HIS A 394 -14.63 11.25 0.72
C HIS A 394 -14.31 11.76 -0.69
N LEU A 395 -15.17 12.62 -1.27
CA LEU A 395 -14.96 13.17 -2.60
C LEU A 395 -13.69 14.03 -2.67
N ALA A 396 -13.45 14.87 -1.66
CA ALA A 396 -12.26 15.71 -1.59
C ALA A 396 -10.97 14.90 -1.44
N ALA A 397 -10.99 13.78 -0.70
CA ALA A 397 -9.84 12.89 -0.56
C ALA A 397 -9.61 12.04 -1.82
N THR A 398 -10.67 11.62 -2.51
CA THR A 398 -10.58 10.70 -3.66
C THR A 398 -10.26 11.43 -4.96
N TYR A 399 -10.98 12.52 -5.27
CA TYR A 399 -10.90 13.21 -6.56
C TYR A 399 -10.16 14.54 -6.48
N GLY A 400 -9.82 15.00 -5.27
CA GLY A 400 -9.14 16.26 -5.08
C GLY A 400 -9.88 17.46 -5.67
N ASP A 401 -9.20 18.26 -6.50
CA ASP A 401 -9.83 19.37 -7.24
C ASP A 401 -10.94 18.94 -8.22
N LYS A 402 -10.92 17.69 -8.69
CA LYS A 402 -11.95 17.11 -9.57
C LYS A 402 -13.24 16.78 -8.84
N ALA A 403 -13.25 16.84 -7.50
CA ALA A 403 -14.47 16.64 -6.72
C ALA A 403 -15.59 17.62 -7.12
N PHE A 404 -15.25 18.83 -7.59
CA PHE A 404 -16.23 19.79 -8.10
C PHE A 404 -16.87 19.35 -9.43
N GLU A 405 -16.14 18.61 -10.28
CA GLU A 405 -16.73 18.02 -11.49
C GLU A 405 -17.72 16.90 -11.13
N VAL A 406 -17.36 16.05 -10.16
CA VAL A 406 -18.24 15.01 -9.61
C VAL A 406 -19.49 15.64 -8.99
N ALA A 407 -19.32 16.71 -8.21
CA ALA A 407 -20.39 17.45 -7.56
C ALA A 407 -21.44 17.97 -8.55
N LYS A 408 -21.00 18.50 -9.71
CA LYS A 408 -21.90 18.98 -10.77
C LYS A 408 -22.74 17.87 -11.41
N MET A 409 -22.31 16.62 -11.33
CA MET A 409 -23.04 15.46 -11.86
C MET A 409 -23.98 14.82 -10.83
N ALA A 410 -23.92 15.27 -9.57
CA ALA A 410 -24.70 14.71 -8.49
C ALA A 410 -26.19 15.04 -8.62
N SER A 411 -27.01 14.04 -8.38
CA SER A 411 -28.46 14.19 -8.38
C SER A 411 -28.95 14.64 -7.00
N VAL A 412 -30.04 15.41 -6.98
CA VAL A 412 -30.75 15.80 -5.76
C VAL A 412 -31.32 14.58 -5.06
N THR A 413 -31.28 14.56 -3.73
CA THR A 413 -31.75 13.43 -2.92
C THR A 413 -33.26 13.46 -2.66
N GLY A 414 -33.88 14.64 -2.79
CA GLY A 414 -35.27 14.89 -2.39
C GLY A 414 -35.47 15.06 -0.87
N LYS A 415 -34.39 15.07 -0.07
CA LYS A 415 -34.42 15.33 1.37
C LYS A 415 -34.13 16.81 1.67
N GLY A 416 -34.53 17.28 2.85
CA GLY A 416 -34.11 18.60 3.35
C GLY A 416 -32.61 18.68 3.62
N TRP A 417 -31.99 17.55 3.99
CA TRP A 417 -30.55 17.37 4.09
C TRP A 417 -30.19 15.88 3.99
N PRO A 418 -29.06 15.50 3.36
CA PRO A 418 -28.26 16.30 2.43
C PRO A 418 -29.05 16.63 1.14
N ILE A 419 -28.75 17.76 0.50
CA ILE A 419 -29.50 18.25 -0.69
C ILE A 419 -29.16 17.40 -1.92
N VAL A 420 -27.89 17.07 -2.10
CA VAL A 420 -27.35 16.30 -3.22
C VAL A 420 -26.51 15.11 -2.75
N GLY A 421 -26.29 14.14 -3.64
CA GLY A 421 -25.44 12.99 -3.35
C GLY A 421 -26.23 11.77 -2.90
N VAL A 422 -26.98 11.18 -3.83
CA VAL A 422 -27.62 9.88 -3.60
C VAL A 422 -26.54 8.82 -3.44
N ARG A 423 -26.46 8.22 -2.24
CA ARG A 423 -25.49 7.15 -1.92
C ARG A 423 -25.83 5.85 -2.70
N LEU A 424 -24.79 5.13 -3.11
CA LEU A 424 -24.89 3.81 -3.75
C LEU A 424 -25.19 2.71 -2.73
N ALA A 425 -24.58 2.80 -1.55
CA ALA A 425 -24.84 1.94 -0.40
C ALA A 425 -24.92 2.81 0.85
N SER A 426 -25.86 2.50 1.75
CA SER A 426 -26.10 3.32 2.95
C SER A 426 -24.86 3.47 3.84
N ALA A 427 -24.09 2.40 4.00
CA ALA A 427 -22.95 2.31 4.91
C ALA A 427 -21.65 2.97 4.42
N PHE A 428 -21.59 3.42 3.16
CA PHE A 428 -20.38 3.99 2.57
C PHE A 428 -20.66 5.33 1.88
N PRO A 429 -19.69 6.26 1.86
CA PRO A 429 -19.88 7.60 1.31
C PRO A 429 -19.84 7.66 -0.24
N HIS A 430 -20.01 6.53 -0.92
CA HIS A 430 -19.99 6.48 -2.38
C HIS A 430 -21.34 6.91 -2.97
N ILE A 431 -21.32 7.77 -3.99
CA ILE A 431 -22.54 8.34 -4.60
C ILE A 431 -22.71 7.99 -6.09
N GLU A 432 -23.94 8.08 -6.59
CA GLU A 432 -24.26 7.82 -8.00
C GLU A 432 -23.47 8.68 -8.99
N ALA A 433 -23.08 9.89 -8.58
CA ALA A 433 -22.28 10.80 -9.39
C ALA A 433 -20.89 10.22 -9.71
N GLU A 434 -20.32 9.44 -8.80
CA GLU A 434 -19.02 8.78 -9.00
C GLU A 434 -19.10 7.72 -10.09
N VAL A 435 -20.26 7.08 -10.30
CA VAL A 435 -20.44 6.14 -11.43
C VAL A 435 -20.37 6.88 -12.76
N LYS A 436 -21.05 8.03 -12.86
CA LYS A 436 -21.02 8.86 -14.07
C LYS A 436 -19.62 9.41 -14.34
N TYR A 437 -18.94 9.86 -13.29
CA TYR A 437 -17.57 10.34 -13.39
C TYR A 437 -16.59 9.21 -13.73
N GLY A 438 -16.77 8.01 -13.16
CA GLY A 438 -15.97 6.82 -13.47
C GLY A 438 -16.09 6.40 -14.95
N ILE A 439 -17.26 6.54 -15.57
CA ILE A 439 -17.43 6.31 -17.01
C ILE A 439 -16.61 7.34 -17.83
N LYS A 440 -16.57 8.60 -17.38
CA LYS A 440 -15.70 9.64 -17.95
C LYS A 440 -14.21 9.31 -17.75
N GLU A 441 -13.88 8.54 -16.70
CA GLU A 441 -12.57 7.94 -16.43
C GLU A 441 -12.40 6.53 -17.02
N TYR A 442 -13.16 6.22 -18.08
CA TYR A 442 -13.04 5.01 -18.90
C TYR A 442 -13.56 3.70 -18.30
N ALA A 443 -14.29 3.73 -17.17
CA ALA A 443 -14.93 2.55 -16.64
C ALA A 443 -15.92 1.94 -17.65
N CYS A 444 -15.68 0.69 -18.03
CA CYS A 444 -16.45 -0.03 -19.05
C CYS A 444 -17.31 -1.14 -18.46
N THR A 445 -17.03 -1.57 -17.23
CA THR A 445 -17.75 -2.63 -16.51
C THR A 445 -18.10 -2.20 -15.09
N ALA A 446 -19.12 -2.82 -14.49
CA ALA A 446 -19.42 -2.54 -13.08
C ALA A 446 -18.33 -3.04 -12.13
N VAL A 447 -17.52 -4.01 -12.57
CA VAL A 447 -16.36 -4.52 -11.83
C VAL A 447 -15.29 -3.44 -11.68
N ASP A 448 -15.06 -2.65 -12.73
CA ASP A 448 -14.13 -1.52 -12.74
C ASP A 448 -14.51 -0.53 -11.63
N MET A 449 -15.81 -0.21 -11.55
CA MET A 449 -16.36 0.68 -10.52
C MET A 449 -16.16 0.16 -9.11
N VAL A 450 -16.56 -1.09 -8.83
CA VAL A 450 -16.53 -1.64 -7.44
C VAL A 450 -15.13 -2.08 -7.00
N SER A 451 -14.24 -2.40 -7.94
CA SER A 451 -12.92 -2.95 -7.62
C SER A 451 -11.80 -1.93 -7.75
N CYS A 452 -11.78 -1.12 -8.81
CA CYS A 452 -10.64 -0.26 -9.14
C CYS A 452 -10.86 1.20 -8.75
N LEU A 453 -12.09 1.72 -8.91
CA LEU A 453 -12.41 3.13 -8.60
C LEU A 453 -12.85 3.31 -7.14
N THR A 454 -13.94 2.67 -6.72
CA THR A 454 -14.46 2.82 -5.36
C THR A 454 -13.76 1.92 -4.34
N HIS A 455 -13.16 0.82 -4.80
CA HIS A 455 -12.58 -0.24 -3.96
C HIS A 455 -13.54 -0.88 -2.93
N VAL A 456 -14.84 -0.60 -2.99
CA VAL A 456 -15.83 -1.08 -2.00
C VAL A 456 -15.86 -2.62 -1.92
N ALA A 457 -15.59 -3.31 -3.04
CA ALA A 457 -15.53 -4.77 -3.09
C ALA A 457 -14.44 -5.36 -2.16
N PHE A 458 -13.36 -4.62 -1.89
CA PHE A 458 -12.30 -5.04 -0.98
C PHE A 458 -12.55 -4.59 0.47
N LEU A 459 -13.28 -3.50 0.66
CA LEU A 459 -13.54 -2.92 1.99
C LEU A 459 -14.71 -3.60 2.69
N ASN A 460 -15.82 -3.78 1.98
CA ASN A 460 -17.03 -4.37 2.52
C ASN A 460 -17.87 -5.01 1.42
N VAL A 461 -17.93 -6.34 1.45
CA VAL A 461 -18.65 -7.12 0.44
C VAL A 461 -20.17 -6.88 0.51
N GLN A 462 -20.76 -6.67 1.69
CA GLN A 462 -22.21 -6.41 1.78
C GLN A 462 -22.58 -5.07 1.14
N ALA A 463 -21.78 -4.03 1.40
CA ALA A 463 -21.98 -2.72 0.76
C ALA A 463 -21.77 -2.79 -0.75
N ALA A 464 -20.81 -3.60 -1.22
CA ALA A 464 -20.62 -3.84 -2.63
C ALA A 464 -21.81 -4.58 -3.27
N GLU A 465 -22.40 -5.55 -2.58
CA GLU A 465 -23.61 -6.27 -3.01
C GLU A 465 -24.84 -5.34 -3.08
N GLU A 466 -24.97 -4.38 -2.16
CA GLU A 466 -26.01 -3.33 -2.17
C GLU A 466 -25.81 -2.35 -3.34
N ALA A 467 -24.58 -1.90 -3.58
CA ALA A 467 -24.26 -0.91 -4.61
C ALA A 467 -24.34 -1.45 -6.04
N LEU A 468 -23.95 -2.72 -6.25
CA LEU A 468 -23.74 -3.29 -7.59
C LEU A 468 -24.96 -3.21 -8.53
N PRO A 469 -26.20 -3.55 -8.11
CA PRO A 469 -27.37 -3.41 -8.97
C PRO A 469 -27.63 -1.96 -9.41
N ARG A 470 -27.38 -1.00 -8.50
CA ARG A 470 -27.56 0.43 -8.80
C ARG A 470 -26.49 0.92 -9.77
N ILE A 471 -25.24 0.53 -9.57
CA ILE A 471 -24.13 0.81 -10.48
C ILE A 471 -24.43 0.25 -11.88
N ALA A 472 -24.80 -1.02 -11.98
CA ALA A 472 -25.11 -1.67 -13.25
C ALA A 472 -26.26 -0.96 -14.00
N LYS A 473 -27.30 -0.51 -13.29
CA LYS A 473 -28.40 0.25 -13.87
C LYS A 473 -27.95 1.61 -14.42
N LEU A 474 -27.11 2.34 -13.67
CA LEU A 474 -26.59 3.64 -14.11
C LEU A 474 -25.66 3.47 -15.32
N MET A 475 -24.72 2.53 -15.26
CA MET A 475 -23.83 2.25 -16.38
C MET A 475 -24.59 1.79 -17.62
N ALA A 476 -25.61 0.92 -17.48
CA ALA A 476 -26.43 0.50 -18.60
C ALA A 476 -27.13 1.67 -19.31
N ARG A 477 -27.57 2.68 -18.54
CA ARG A 477 -28.19 3.89 -19.09
C ARG A 477 -27.19 4.78 -19.82
N GLU A 478 -26.03 5.03 -19.21
CA GLU A 478 -25.03 5.96 -19.75
C GLU A 478 -24.24 5.35 -20.93
N LEU A 479 -24.04 4.03 -20.93
CA LEU A 479 -23.29 3.29 -21.96
C LEU A 479 -24.20 2.53 -22.96
N ASN A 480 -25.52 2.76 -22.90
CA ASN A 480 -26.52 2.10 -23.76
C ASN A 480 -26.37 0.56 -23.82
N TRP A 481 -26.26 -0.10 -22.66
CA TRP A 481 -26.18 -1.57 -22.63
C TRP A 481 -27.54 -2.22 -22.91
N ASP A 482 -27.50 -3.39 -23.56
CA ASP A 482 -28.67 -4.25 -23.66
C ASP A 482 -28.98 -4.93 -22.31
N GLU A 483 -30.20 -5.44 -22.18
CA GLU A 483 -30.64 -6.11 -20.94
C GLU A 483 -29.78 -7.33 -20.62
N LYS A 484 -29.34 -8.07 -21.64
CA LYS A 484 -28.47 -9.25 -21.48
C LYS A 484 -27.12 -8.89 -20.87
N LYS A 485 -26.47 -7.81 -21.33
CA LYS A 485 -25.18 -7.35 -20.78
C LYS A 485 -25.35 -6.84 -19.35
N ARG A 486 -26.41 -6.07 -19.08
CA ARG A 486 -26.73 -5.61 -17.71
C ARG A 486 -26.90 -6.80 -16.76
N ASP A 487 -27.67 -7.81 -17.16
CA ASP A 487 -27.99 -8.95 -16.31
C ASP A 487 -26.79 -9.90 -16.13
N ARG A 488 -25.88 -9.98 -17.11
CA ARG A 488 -24.61 -10.72 -17.01
C ARG A 488 -23.59 -10.06 -16.09
N THR A 489 -23.63 -8.73 -15.96
CA THR A 489 -22.65 -7.96 -15.17
C THR A 489 -22.81 -8.21 -13.67
N GLN A 490 -24.03 -8.50 -13.20
CA GLN A 490 -24.29 -8.77 -11.78
C GLN A 490 -23.58 -10.05 -11.30
N PRO A 491 -23.78 -11.24 -11.91
CA PRO A 491 -23.07 -12.47 -11.55
C PRO A 491 -21.54 -12.36 -11.55
N GLU A 492 -20.95 -11.63 -12.51
CA GLU A 492 -19.50 -11.44 -12.62
C GLU A 492 -18.95 -10.62 -11.43
N GLY A 493 -19.65 -9.56 -11.02
CA GLY A 493 -19.33 -8.83 -9.80
C GLY A 493 -19.49 -9.69 -8.54
N PHE A 494 -20.58 -10.47 -8.44
CA PHE A 494 -20.78 -11.40 -7.33
C PHE A 494 -19.71 -12.50 -7.26
N PHE A 495 -19.16 -12.95 -8.38
CA PHE A 495 -18.09 -13.95 -8.41
C PHE A 495 -16.81 -13.43 -7.76
N ILE A 496 -16.40 -12.19 -8.08
CA ILE A 496 -15.23 -11.54 -7.48
C ILE A 496 -15.43 -11.33 -5.97
N MET A 497 -16.64 -10.92 -5.58
CA MET A 497 -17.03 -10.76 -4.18
C MET A 497 -17.06 -12.08 -3.40
N LYS A 498 -17.48 -13.18 -4.04
CA LYS A 498 -17.48 -14.52 -3.45
C LYS A 498 -16.06 -15.05 -3.24
N TRP A 499 -15.13 -14.72 -4.15
CA TRP A 499 -13.70 -15.00 -3.97
C TRP A 499 -13.10 -14.18 -2.81
N ALA A 500 -13.51 -12.92 -2.64
CA ALA A 500 -13.09 -12.08 -1.52
C ALA A 500 -13.62 -12.60 -0.16
N LYS A 501 -14.82 -13.21 -0.13
CA LYS A 501 -15.40 -13.86 1.06
C LYS A 501 -14.74 -15.21 1.40
N ASN A 502 -14.25 -15.97 0.42
CA ASN A 502 -13.79 -17.35 0.61
C ASN A 502 -12.25 -17.48 0.68
N LEU A 503 -11.69 -17.23 1.87
CA LEU A 503 -10.42 -17.82 2.32
C LEU A 503 -10.62 -19.10 3.16
N ASP A 504 -11.87 -19.47 3.42
CA ASP A 504 -12.25 -20.74 4.03
C ASP A 504 -13.38 -21.37 3.21
N ARG A 505 -13.03 -22.42 2.46
CA ARG A 505 -13.82 -23.62 2.14
C ARG A 505 -13.06 -24.46 1.12
N ASN A 506 -12.03 -25.17 1.62
CA ASN A 506 -11.88 -26.56 1.20
C ASN A 506 -12.77 -27.39 2.13
N SER A 507 -14.06 -27.34 1.82
CA SER A 507 -15.07 -28.35 2.14
C SER A 507 -16.27 -28.10 1.25
#